data_AF-A0A2E3RPJ9-F1
#
_entry.id   AF-A0A2E3RPJ9-F1
#
_cell.length_a   1.000
_cell.length_b   1.000
_cell.length_c   1.000
_cell.angle_alpha   90.00
_cell.angle_beta   90.00
_cell.angle_gamma   90.00
#
_symmetry.space_group_name_H-M   'P 1'
#
loop_
_entity.id
_entity.type
_entity.pdbx_description
1 polymer ?
#
loop_
_entity_poly.entity_id
_entity_poly.type
_entity_poly.pdbx_seq_one_letter_code
_entity_poly.pdbx_strand_id
1 'polypeptide(L)'
;MKEAINWIKENVLIVVFSVIIILSLSLGWIYSSSFNEIVLEDARSRAGDFSKLNQIARSNESVNVPGGTPIPVSNGNPLDESTVQIVKDAYSHLQEQSSHIHKAALDHNSKNRPHIIQGLFPAPPPSQREVIPHRMHDAIVEAYKQLLASVDAGMPPSMADVQTNLSRREEQVLHNTQDRSSLDQDELDSLTKTLVNQRLNQYQDRASQLMLYADLRSLNVPDALESQLPTLATMYDWQWQYWMTQDILNAIASANSDAKSVMEAPVKRVVSLKFPGAIIPDGSAWEQAGSAGSGRQPSGGGNFAGFGAGSSSPQSGRSGGNAATKATVPNPSQEVKLDYGTSFTGRVTNSLYDVRSIDIVLIVDTRELPKLLDAIAAENFMTVIDVNVRPSSSFRAAQSGFMYGIHPVSQVAMKIETVWLREWMAEDMPEDLRSILGIQLAQGGQGSS
;
A
#
# COMPACT_ATOMS: atom_id res chain seq x y z
N MET A 1 52.62 -31.61 -78.10
CA MET A 1 52.13 -30.35 -77.49
C MET A 1 52.18 -29.15 -78.45
N LYS A 2 53.24 -28.94 -79.24
CA LYS A 2 53.30 -27.81 -80.19
C LYS A 2 52.25 -27.86 -81.31
N GLU A 3 51.92 -29.05 -81.82
CA GLU A 3 50.90 -29.20 -82.88
C GLU A 3 49.47 -28.87 -82.40
N ALA A 4 49.11 -29.30 -81.19
CA ALA A 4 47.81 -28.96 -80.58
C ALA A 4 47.66 -27.45 -80.35
N ILE A 5 48.74 -26.76 -79.96
CA ILE A 5 48.73 -25.30 -79.74
C ILE A 5 48.59 -24.53 -81.07
N ASN A 6 49.18 -25.03 -82.16
CA ASN A 6 49.01 -24.40 -83.47
C ASN A 6 47.60 -24.60 -84.01
N TRP A 7 47.02 -25.78 -83.83
CA TRP A 7 45.65 -26.06 -84.24
C TRP A 7 44.62 -25.20 -83.49
N ILE A 8 44.81 -25.00 -82.17
CA ILE A 8 43.99 -24.09 -81.35
C ILE A 8 44.11 -22.63 -81.83
N LYS A 9 45.29 -22.20 -82.29
CA LYS A 9 45.51 -20.84 -82.82
C LYS A 9 44.88 -20.60 -84.19
N GLU A 10 44.80 -21.62 -85.05
CA GLU A 10 44.08 -21.53 -86.33
C GLU A 10 42.56 -21.63 -86.16
N ASN A 11 42.08 -22.35 -85.14
CA ASN A 11 40.66 -22.62 -84.92
C ASN A 11 40.10 -21.95 -83.65
N VAL A 12 40.60 -20.75 -83.31
CA VAL A 12 40.24 -20.01 -82.08
C VAL A 12 38.73 -19.84 -81.92
N LEU A 13 38.02 -19.53 -83.01
CA LEU A 13 36.56 -19.35 -82.98
C LEU A 13 35.82 -20.63 -82.56
N ILE A 14 36.24 -21.80 -83.06
CA ILE A 14 35.62 -23.08 -82.71
C ILE A 14 35.88 -23.41 -81.23
N VAL A 15 37.11 -23.20 -80.76
CA VAL A 15 37.49 -23.46 -79.37
C VAL A 15 36.71 -22.53 -78.41
N VAL A 16 36.59 -21.25 -78.75
CA VAL A 16 35.82 -20.29 -77.96
C VAL A 16 34.34 -20.68 -77.92
N PHE A 17 33.72 -21.06 -79.04
CA PHE A 17 32.33 -21.50 -79.04
C PHE A 17 32.11 -22.81 -78.28
N SER A 18 33.02 -23.78 -78.39
CA SER A 18 32.93 -25.02 -77.60
C SER A 18 33.04 -24.75 -76.09
N VAL A 19 33.92 -23.85 -75.68
CA VAL A 19 34.06 -23.44 -74.27
C VAL A 19 32.80 -22.70 -73.79
N ILE A 20 32.22 -21.81 -74.60
CA ILE A 20 30.97 -21.10 -74.27
C ILE A 20 29.80 -22.08 -74.15
N ILE A 21 29.68 -23.07 -75.04
CA ILE A 21 28.62 -24.08 -74.98
C ILE A 21 28.75 -24.90 -73.68
N ILE A 22 29.95 -25.36 -73.34
CA ILE A 22 30.21 -26.12 -72.11
C ILE A 22 29.92 -25.26 -70.87
N LEU A 23 30.34 -24.00 -70.86
CA LEU A 23 30.03 -23.05 -69.78
C LEU A 23 28.52 -22.78 -69.65
N SER A 24 27.80 -22.64 -70.77
CA SER A 24 26.36 -22.36 -70.76
C SER A 24 25.54 -23.54 -70.23
N LEU A 25 25.92 -24.78 -70.56
CA LEU A 25 25.28 -25.99 -70.02
C LEU A 25 25.55 -26.17 -68.52
N SER A 26 26.78 -25.86 -68.10
CA SER A 26 27.19 -25.96 -66.70
C SER A 26 26.49 -24.90 -65.84
N LEU A 27 26.42 -23.66 -66.33
CA LEU A 27 25.74 -22.55 -65.64
C LEU A 27 24.21 -22.72 -65.67
N GLY A 28 23.64 -23.24 -66.76
CA GLY A 28 22.20 -23.52 -66.86
C GLY A 28 21.71 -24.56 -65.86
N TRP A 29 22.51 -25.59 -65.57
CA TRP A 29 22.18 -26.59 -64.56
C TRP A 29 22.19 -26.04 -63.14
N ILE A 30 23.17 -25.17 -62.81
CA ILE A 30 23.29 -24.54 -61.49
C ILE A 30 22.16 -23.51 -61.24
N TYR A 31 21.80 -22.72 -62.26
CA TYR A 31 20.68 -21.78 -62.14
C TYR A 31 19.32 -22.47 -62.12
N SER A 32 19.17 -23.58 -62.87
CA SER A 32 17.91 -24.34 -62.87
C SER A 32 17.68 -25.05 -61.54
N SER A 33 18.72 -25.53 -60.86
CA SER A 33 18.57 -26.18 -59.55
C SER A 33 18.24 -25.17 -58.45
N SER A 34 18.88 -23.99 -58.46
CA SER A 34 18.59 -22.93 -57.47
C SER A 34 17.20 -22.33 -57.62
N PHE A 35 16.70 -22.15 -58.85
CA PHE A 35 15.33 -21.69 -59.07
C PHE A 35 14.29 -22.72 -58.63
N ASN A 36 14.58 -24.02 -58.80
CA ASN A 36 13.65 -25.06 -58.38
C ASN A 36 13.59 -25.16 -56.84
N GLU A 37 14.71 -25.01 -56.14
CA GLU A 37 14.73 -24.95 -54.67
C GLU A 37 13.96 -23.73 -54.12
N ILE A 38 14.14 -22.54 -54.71
CA ILE A 38 13.41 -21.33 -54.31
C ILE A 38 11.91 -21.48 -54.56
N VAL A 39 11.51 -22.05 -55.70
CA VAL A 39 10.07 -22.28 -56.01
C VAL A 39 9.49 -23.35 -55.09
N LEU A 40 10.26 -24.39 -54.74
CA LEU A 40 9.83 -25.43 -53.81
C LEU A 40 9.70 -24.90 -52.38
N GLU A 41 10.60 -24.01 -51.96
CA GLU A 41 10.59 -23.37 -50.66
C GLU A 41 9.46 -22.33 -50.55
N ASP A 42 9.21 -21.52 -51.59
CA ASP A 42 8.07 -20.61 -51.65
C ASP A 42 6.74 -21.40 -51.71
N ALA A 43 6.68 -22.51 -52.45
CA ALA A 43 5.50 -23.39 -52.46
C ALA A 43 5.28 -24.08 -51.10
N ARG A 44 6.34 -24.49 -50.39
CA ARG A 44 6.24 -25.06 -49.03
C ARG A 44 5.87 -24.00 -47.99
N SER A 45 6.40 -22.78 -48.10
CA SER A 45 6.00 -21.65 -47.25
C SER A 45 4.53 -21.35 -47.46
N ARG A 46 4.09 -21.19 -48.72
CA ARG A 46 2.68 -20.95 -49.06
C ARG A 46 1.79 -22.11 -48.63
N ALA A 47 2.20 -23.36 -48.77
CA ALA A 47 1.45 -24.51 -48.28
C ALA A 47 1.38 -24.54 -46.74
N GLY A 48 2.45 -24.13 -46.05
CA GLY A 48 2.48 -23.96 -44.60
C GLY A 48 1.60 -22.80 -44.11
N ASP A 49 1.55 -21.70 -44.86
CA ASP A 49 0.68 -20.58 -44.54
C ASP A 49 -0.79 -20.90 -44.87
N PHE A 50 -1.04 -21.67 -45.94
CA PHE A 50 -2.38 -22.18 -46.26
C PHE A 50 -2.87 -23.21 -45.22
N SER A 51 -1.96 -24.01 -44.66
CA SER A 51 -2.31 -24.96 -43.58
C SER A 51 -2.57 -24.24 -42.27
N LYS A 52 -1.80 -23.19 -41.92
CA LYS A 52 -2.09 -22.29 -40.80
C LYS A 52 -3.41 -21.55 -40.96
N LEU A 53 -3.68 -21.01 -42.15
CA LEU A 53 -4.96 -20.34 -42.46
C LEU A 53 -6.13 -21.32 -42.40
N ASN A 54 -5.98 -22.56 -42.90
CA ASN A 54 -7.00 -23.60 -42.73
C ASN A 54 -7.16 -24.06 -41.28
N GLN A 55 -6.09 -24.05 -40.49
CA GLN A 55 -6.13 -24.38 -39.07
C GLN A 55 -6.85 -23.29 -38.28
N ILE A 56 -6.57 -22.01 -38.57
CA ILE A 56 -7.27 -20.84 -38.01
C ILE A 56 -8.74 -20.80 -38.46
N ALA A 57 -9.02 -21.13 -39.72
CA ALA A 57 -10.39 -21.19 -40.25
C ALA A 57 -11.21 -22.37 -39.71
N ARG A 58 -10.56 -23.42 -39.19
CA ARG A 58 -11.20 -24.59 -38.57
C ARG A 58 -11.19 -24.55 -37.05
N SER A 59 -10.35 -23.73 -36.43
CA SER A 59 -10.38 -23.48 -34.99
C SER A 59 -11.57 -22.57 -34.69
N ASN A 60 -12.61 -23.14 -34.09
CA ASN A 60 -13.70 -22.39 -33.45
C ASN A 60 -13.17 -21.65 -32.22
N GLU A 61 -12.23 -20.71 -32.40
CA GLU A 61 -11.80 -19.82 -31.33
C GLU A 61 -12.77 -18.65 -31.26
N SER A 62 -13.64 -18.70 -30.26
CA SER A 62 -14.40 -17.53 -29.84
C SER A 62 -13.41 -16.46 -29.40
N VAL A 63 -13.47 -15.27 -30.02
CA VAL A 63 -12.73 -14.11 -29.51
C VAL A 63 -13.40 -13.70 -28.21
N ASN A 64 -12.75 -14.04 -27.10
CA ASN A 64 -13.16 -13.56 -25.79
C ASN A 64 -12.86 -12.06 -25.69
N VAL A 65 -13.91 -11.25 -25.67
CA VAL A 65 -13.83 -9.84 -25.32
C VAL A 65 -13.97 -9.76 -23.80
N PRO A 66 -12.99 -9.20 -23.06
CA PRO A 66 -13.10 -9.04 -21.61
C PRO A 66 -14.37 -8.26 -21.24
N GLY A 67 -15.27 -8.89 -20.46
CA GLY A 67 -16.52 -8.28 -19.99
C GLY A 67 -17.75 -8.45 -20.88
N GLY A 68 -17.67 -9.17 -22.00
CA GLY A 68 -18.79 -9.43 -22.92
C GLY A 68 -19.04 -10.92 -23.20
N THR A 69 -20.14 -11.23 -23.91
CA THR A 69 -20.36 -12.59 -24.43
C THR A 69 -19.38 -12.90 -25.55
N PRO A 70 -18.73 -14.08 -25.56
CA PRO A 70 -17.80 -14.46 -26.62
C PRO A 70 -18.46 -14.36 -27.99
N ILE A 71 -17.81 -13.71 -28.96
CA ILE A 71 -18.35 -13.60 -30.33
C ILE A 71 -17.99 -14.91 -31.05
N PRO A 72 -18.97 -15.73 -31.47
CA PRO A 72 -18.67 -16.95 -32.22
C PRO A 72 -18.22 -16.59 -33.63
N VAL A 73 -16.98 -16.93 -33.97
CA VAL A 73 -16.50 -16.88 -35.36
C VAL A 73 -17.10 -18.09 -36.07
N SER A 74 -18.22 -17.91 -36.77
CA SER A 74 -18.88 -19.00 -37.49
C SER A 74 -18.16 -19.30 -38.81
N ASN A 75 -18.06 -20.60 -39.11
CA ASN A 75 -17.36 -21.20 -40.25
C ASN A 75 -17.42 -20.41 -41.56
N GLY A 76 -16.25 -20.13 -42.13
CA GLY A 76 -16.10 -19.90 -43.58
C GLY A 76 -16.05 -18.45 -44.05
N ASN A 77 -16.19 -17.45 -43.18
CA ASN A 77 -15.87 -16.07 -43.54
C ASN A 77 -14.45 -15.74 -43.06
N PRO A 78 -13.53 -15.26 -43.93
CA PRO A 78 -12.32 -14.63 -43.43
C PRO A 78 -12.76 -13.51 -42.48
N LEU A 79 -12.10 -13.38 -41.33
CA LEU A 79 -12.32 -12.31 -40.36
C LEU A 79 -12.61 -11.01 -41.14
N ASP A 80 -13.87 -10.60 -41.17
CA ASP A 80 -14.28 -9.42 -41.94
C ASP A 80 -13.49 -8.25 -41.38
N GLU A 81 -13.01 -7.36 -42.25
CA GLU A 81 -12.21 -6.19 -41.84
C GLU A 81 -12.97 -5.39 -40.77
N SER A 82 -14.30 -5.39 -40.86
CA SER A 82 -15.22 -4.84 -39.85
C SER A 82 -15.09 -5.48 -38.47
N THR A 83 -14.92 -6.81 -38.37
CA THR A 83 -14.81 -7.53 -37.09
C THR A 83 -13.45 -7.30 -36.45
N VAL A 84 -12.38 -7.27 -37.26
CA VAL A 84 -11.04 -6.89 -36.79
C VAL A 84 -11.03 -5.45 -36.30
N GLN A 85 -11.71 -4.54 -37.01
CA GLN A 85 -11.82 -3.15 -36.60
C GLN A 85 -12.62 -3.00 -35.30
N ILE A 86 -13.76 -3.67 -35.15
CA ILE A 86 -14.55 -3.67 -33.91
C ILE A 86 -13.72 -4.19 -32.72
N VAL A 87 -12.95 -5.26 -32.92
CA VAL A 87 -12.07 -5.81 -31.88
C VAL A 87 -10.95 -4.82 -31.55
N LYS A 88 -10.29 -4.23 -32.54
CA LYS A 88 -9.27 -3.19 -32.33
C LYS A 88 -9.84 -1.97 -31.59
N ASP A 89 -11.02 -1.50 -31.98
CA ASP A 89 -11.69 -0.38 -31.35
C ASP A 89 -12.02 -0.71 -29.89
N ALA A 90 -12.56 -1.90 -29.61
CA ALA A 90 -12.83 -2.38 -28.26
C ALA A 90 -11.55 -2.49 -27.40
N TYR A 91 -10.46 -3.06 -27.94
CA TYR A 91 -9.17 -3.12 -27.25
C TYR A 91 -8.59 -1.73 -26.99
N SER A 92 -8.66 -0.82 -27.96
CA SER A 92 -8.16 0.54 -27.81
C SER A 92 -8.94 1.30 -26.72
N HIS A 93 -10.26 1.15 -26.68
CA HIS A 93 -11.11 1.73 -25.65
C HIS A 93 -10.83 1.13 -24.27
N LEU A 94 -10.64 -0.19 -24.17
CA LEU A 94 -10.24 -0.84 -22.91
C LEU A 94 -8.86 -0.39 -22.43
N GLN A 95 -7.91 -0.22 -23.34
CA GLN A 95 -6.57 0.25 -23.02
C GLN A 95 -6.60 1.71 -22.54
N GLU A 96 -7.36 2.57 -23.21
CA GLU A 96 -7.57 3.95 -22.80
C GLU A 96 -8.22 4.00 -21.41
N GLN A 97 -9.32 3.28 -21.18
CA GLN A 97 -9.98 3.20 -19.88
C GLN A 97 -9.06 2.65 -18.78
N SER A 98 -8.30 1.60 -19.08
CA SER A 98 -7.33 1.03 -18.15
C SER A 98 -6.26 2.05 -17.77
N SER A 99 -5.72 2.80 -18.73
CA SER A 99 -4.74 3.85 -18.47
C SER A 99 -5.31 4.99 -17.62
N HIS A 100 -6.57 5.39 -17.87
CA HIS A 100 -7.26 6.41 -17.08
C HIS A 100 -7.51 5.96 -15.64
N ILE A 101 -7.99 4.72 -15.44
CA ILE A 101 -8.23 4.16 -14.11
C ILE A 101 -6.90 3.99 -13.37
N HIS A 102 -5.85 3.52 -14.05
CA HIS A 102 -4.52 3.37 -13.47
C HIS A 102 -3.97 4.71 -12.98
N LYS A 103 -4.04 5.75 -13.82
CA LYS A 103 -3.61 7.09 -13.43
C LYS A 103 -4.45 7.64 -12.27
N ALA A 104 -5.76 7.50 -12.32
CA ALA A 104 -6.64 7.93 -11.23
C ALA A 104 -6.34 7.19 -9.92
N ALA A 105 -6.02 5.90 -9.99
CA ALA A 105 -5.60 5.11 -8.84
C ALA A 105 -4.25 5.58 -8.27
N LEU A 106 -3.28 5.92 -9.13
CA LEU A 106 -1.98 6.44 -8.72
C LEU A 106 -2.11 7.83 -8.08
N ASP A 107 -2.91 8.72 -8.68
CA ASP A 107 -3.18 10.05 -8.15
C ASP A 107 -3.93 9.95 -6.80
N HIS A 108 -4.90 9.05 -6.69
CA HIS A 108 -5.62 8.79 -5.44
C HIS A 108 -4.72 8.19 -4.35
N ASN A 109 -3.78 7.31 -4.72
CA ASN A 109 -2.91 6.64 -3.76
C ASN A 109 -1.78 7.54 -3.24
N SER A 110 -1.09 8.20 -4.17
CA SER A 110 0.02 9.09 -3.86
C SER A 110 -0.46 10.38 -3.19
N LYS A 111 -1.63 10.91 -3.59
CA LYS A 111 -2.15 12.23 -3.21
C LYS A 111 -1.11 13.35 -3.32
N ASN A 112 -0.11 13.19 -4.18
CA ASN A 112 1.06 14.06 -4.28
C ASN A 112 1.73 14.35 -2.92
N ARG A 113 1.83 13.33 -2.06
CA ARG A 113 2.37 13.51 -0.70
C ARG A 113 3.85 13.87 -0.74
N PRO A 114 4.24 15.00 -0.12
CA PRO A 114 5.65 15.31 0.04
C PRO A 114 6.27 14.41 1.12
N HIS A 115 7.54 14.08 0.94
CA HIS A 115 8.38 13.66 2.05
C HIS A 115 8.50 14.78 3.08
N ILE A 116 8.54 14.41 4.36
CA ILE A 116 8.74 15.33 5.47
C ILE A 116 10.09 16.04 5.34
N ILE A 117 11.12 15.29 4.93
CA ILE A 117 12.43 15.84 4.55
C ILE A 117 12.69 15.53 3.08
N GLN A 118 12.71 16.58 2.27
CA GLN A 118 13.00 16.49 0.85
C GLN A 118 14.44 16.04 0.59
N GLY A 119 14.64 15.11 -0.34
CA GLY A 119 15.95 14.57 -0.71
C GLY A 119 16.62 13.67 0.34
N LEU A 120 15.87 13.23 1.36
CA LEU A 120 16.36 12.25 2.34
C LEU A 120 16.49 10.85 1.74
N PHE A 121 15.50 10.49 0.92
CA PHE A 121 15.36 9.19 0.28
C PHE A 121 15.71 9.29 -1.20
N PRO A 122 16.17 8.19 -1.85
CA PRO A 122 16.48 6.86 -1.30
C PRO A 122 17.85 6.76 -0.59
N ALA A 123 18.69 7.79 -0.68
CA ALA A 123 19.99 7.84 -0.01
C ALA A 123 20.34 9.27 0.41
N PRO A 124 20.69 9.52 1.68
CA PRO A 124 21.00 10.86 2.15
C PRO A 124 22.38 11.36 1.67
N PRO A 125 22.59 12.69 1.61
CA PRO A 125 23.92 13.26 1.40
C PRO A 125 24.95 12.71 2.40
N PRO A 126 26.15 12.26 1.96
CA PRO A 126 27.14 11.64 2.83
C PRO A 126 27.57 12.49 4.02
N SER A 127 27.56 13.81 3.87
CA SER A 127 27.99 14.78 4.89
C SER A 127 27.00 14.98 6.04
N GLN A 128 25.80 14.40 5.99
CA GLN A 128 24.74 14.66 6.98
C GLN A 128 24.22 13.40 7.67
N ARG A 129 24.87 12.24 7.47
CA ARG A 129 24.38 10.94 7.96
C ARG A 129 24.14 10.87 9.48
N GLU A 130 24.93 11.60 10.27
CA GLU A 130 24.80 11.61 11.74
C GLU A 130 23.69 12.56 12.24
N VAL A 131 23.41 13.64 11.49
CA VAL A 131 22.43 14.66 11.90
C VAL A 131 21.01 14.30 11.42
N ILE A 132 20.92 13.61 10.29
CA ILE A 132 19.67 13.27 9.61
C ILE A 132 18.69 12.51 10.52
N PRO A 133 19.10 11.50 11.31
CA PRO A 133 18.17 10.79 12.18
C PRO A 133 17.46 11.72 13.17
N HIS A 134 18.20 12.59 13.86
CA HIS A 134 17.65 13.57 14.79
C HIS A 134 16.70 14.54 14.09
N ARG A 135 17.14 15.08 12.94
CA ARG A 135 16.31 15.99 12.15
C ARG A 135 15.02 15.34 11.67
N MET A 136 15.08 14.07 11.26
CA MET A 136 13.91 13.30 10.83
C MET A 136 12.95 13.05 12.00
N HIS A 137 13.48 12.70 13.18
CA HIS A 137 12.68 12.53 14.39
C HIS A 137 11.96 13.83 14.79
N ASP A 138 12.68 14.95 14.84
CA ASP A 138 12.07 16.25 15.16
C ASP A 138 11.00 16.64 14.14
N ALA A 139 11.30 16.47 12.85
CA ALA A 139 10.39 16.83 11.76
C ALA A 139 9.13 15.94 11.74
N ILE A 140 9.25 14.64 12.03
CA ILE A 140 8.09 13.75 12.06
C ILE A 140 7.20 14.03 13.27
N VAL A 141 7.79 14.25 14.45
CA VAL A 141 7.03 14.61 15.65
C VAL A 141 6.26 15.91 15.41
N GLU A 142 6.88 16.90 14.76
CA GLU A 142 6.20 18.14 14.40
C GLU A 142 5.09 17.95 13.36
N ALA A 143 5.33 17.11 12.34
CA ALA A 143 4.32 16.77 11.35
C ALA A 143 3.09 16.10 11.98
N TYR A 144 3.27 15.24 12.99
CA TYR A 144 2.16 14.65 13.74
C TYR A 144 1.39 15.68 14.57
N LYS A 145 2.05 16.67 15.17
CA LYS A 145 1.36 17.76 15.88
C LYS A 145 0.53 18.61 14.93
N GLN A 146 1.08 18.96 13.77
CA GLN A 146 0.37 19.71 12.74
C GLN A 146 -0.84 18.92 12.21
N LEU A 147 -0.67 17.61 12.04
CA LEU A 147 -1.75 16.72 11.63
C LEU A 147 -2.88 16.68 12.68
N LEU A 148 -2.55 16.52 13.97
CA LEU A 148 -3.53 16.62 15.06
C LEU A 148 -4.25 17.97 15.08
N ALA A 149 -3.52 19.07 14.88
CA ALA A 149 -4.11 20.40 14.81
C ALA A 149 -5.06 20.55 13.61
N SER A 150 -4.74 19.95 12.46
CA SER A 150 -5.57 20.05 11.25
C SER A 150 -6.94 19.38 11.36
N VAL A 151 -7.11 18.46 12.30
CA VAL A 151 -8.38 17.78 12.59
C VAL A 151 -9.00 18.25 13.92
N ASP A 152 -8.57 19.41 14.43
CA ASP A 152 -8.99 19.98 15.71
C ASP A 152 -8.96 18.95 16.87
N ALA A 153 -7.91 18.12 16.87
CA ALA A 153 -7.72 17.12 17.90
C ALA A 153 -7.07 17.70 19.16
N GLY A 154 -7.45 17.16 20.31
CA GLY A 154 -6.81 17.54 21.56
C GLY A 154 -7.16 16.65 22.73
N MET A 155 -6.67 17.04 23.90
CA MET A 155 -6.96 16.35 25.16
C MET A 155 -7.91 17.16 26.04
N PRO A 156 -8.63 16.49 26.96
CA PRO A 156 -9.39 17.18 27.99
C PRO A 156 -8.45 18.03 28.87
N PRO A 157 -9.01 18.99 29.63
CA PRO A 157 -8.21 19.84 30.53
C PRO A 157 -7.39 18.97 31.50
N SER A 158 -6.15 19.36 31.75
CA SER A 158 -5.30 18.61 32.68
C SER A 158 -5.88 18.65 34.10
N MET A 159 -5.62 17.61 34.89
CA MET A 159 -6.10 17.57 36.28
C MET A 159 -5.52 18.73 37.12
N ALA A 160 -4.31 19.18 36.82
CA ALA A 160 -3.68 20.31 37.49
C ALA A 160 -4.41 21.64 37.18
N ASP A 161 -4.81 21.85 35.91
CA ASP A 161 -5.55 23.05 35.51
C ASP A 161 -6.95 23.07 36.12
N VAL A 162 -7.62 21.92 36.13
CA VAL A 162 -8.93 21.76 36.77
C VAL A 162 -8.81 22.06 38.26
N GLN A 163 -7.83 21.48 38.95
CA GLN A 163 -7.64 21.71 40.38
C GLN A 163 -7.38 23.20 40.67
N THR A 164 -6.51 23.84 39.89
CA THR A 164 -6.20 25.28 40.04
C THR A 164 -7.45 26.15 39.89
N ASN A 165 -8.28 25.87 38.88
CA ASN A 165 -9.52 26.62 38.66
C ASN A 165 -10.57 26.34 39.75
N LEU A 166 -10.66 25.10 40.24
CA LEU A 166 -11.56 24.74 41.34
C LEU A 166 -11.15 25.41 42.65
N SER A 167 -9.86 25.40 43.01
CA SER A 167 -9.36 26.09 44.21
C SER A 167 -9.61 27.59 44.15
N ARG A 168 -9.35 28.23 43.00
CA ARG A 168 -9.70 29.66 42.79
C ARG A 168 -11.19 29.90 42.96
N ARG A 169 -12.04 29.00 42.48
CA ARG A 169 -13.50 29.13 42.60
C ARG A 169 -13.97 28.91 44.04
N GLU A 170 -13.38 27.96 44.76
CA GLU A 170 -13.62 27.71 46.17
C GLU A 170 -13.28 28.95 47.01
N GLU A 171 -12.10 29.55 46.82
CA GLU A 171 -11.69 30.80 47.49
C GLU A 171 -12.66 31.96 47.22
N GLN A 172 -13.17 32.09 46.00
CA GLN A 172 -14.15 33.13 45.66
C GLN A 172 -15.49 32.94 46.39
N VAL A 173 -15.94 31.70 46.57
CA VAL A 173 -17.17 31.40 47.29
C VAL A 173 -16.97 31.59 48.79
N LEU A 174 -15.79 31.24 49.30
CA LEU A 174 -15.40 31.41 50.71
C LEU A 174 -14.95 32.85 51.04
N HIS A 175 -14.89 33.78 50.10
CA HIS A 175 -14.41 35.14 50.37
C HIS A 175 -15.21 35.86 51.48
N ASN A 176 -16.46 35.47 51.70
CA ASN A 176 -17.31 35.99 52.77
C ASN A 176 -17.34 35.14 54.05
N THR A 177 -16.75 33.94 54.03
CA THR A 177 -16.79 32.96 55.12
C THR A 177 -15.38 32.48 55.44
N GLN A 178 -14.88 32.76 56.64
CA GLN A 178 -13.45 32.63 56.96
C GLN A 178 -12.84 31.24 56.68
N ASP A 179 -13.62 30.14 56.78
CA ASP A 179 -13.14 28.80 56.46
C ASP A 179 -14.26 27.81 56.09
N ARG A 180 -13.90 26.77 55.30
CA ARG A 180 -14.80 25.65 54.94
C ARG A 180 -15.31 24.89 56.16
N SER A 181 -14.56 24.87 57.26
CA SER A 181 -14.92 24.21 58.52
C SER A 181 -16.04 24.92 59.27
N SER A 182 -16.32 26.19 58.94
CA SER A 182 -17.41 26.96 59.55
C SER A 182 -18.74 26.87 58.81
N LEU A 183 -18.79 26.17 57.67
CA LEU A 183 -19.99 26.01 56.87
C LEU A 183 -20.94 24.99 57.50
N ASP A 184 -22.24 25.26 57.43
CA ASP A 184 -23.25 24.26 57.76
C ASP A 184 -23.38 23.19 56.65
N GLN A 185 -24.21 22.16 56.88
CA GLN A 185 -24.37 21.07 55.92
C GLN A 185 -24.99 21.52 54.58
N ASP A 186 -25.91 22.48 54.61
CA ASP A 186 -26.58 22.97 53.41
C ASP A 186 -25.63 23.85 52.57
N GLU A 187 -24.80 24.65 53.23
CA GLU A 187 -23.73 25.44 52.62
C GLU A 187 -22.64 24.54 52.02
N LEU A 188 -22.24 23.47 52.71
CA LEU A 188 -21.28 22.48 52.19
C LEU A 188 -21.82 21.77 50.94
N ASP A 189 -23.10 21.40 50.94
CA ASP A 189 -23.75 20.78 49.79
C ASP A 189 -23.84 21.76 48.61
N SER A 190 -24.13 23.03 48.87
CA SER A 190 -24.16 24.10 47.86
C SER A 190 -22.78 24.37 47.26
N LEU A 191 -21.74 24.46 48.09
CA LEU A 191 -20.36 24.59 47.64
C LEU A 191 -19.96 23.40 46.77
N THR A 192 -20.27 22.18 47.22
CA THR A 192 -19.94 20.95 46.47
C THR A 192 -20.63 20.93 45.12
N LYS A 193 -21.93 21.24 45.05
CA LYS A 193 -22.67 21.37 43.78
C LYS A 193 -22.04 22.41 42.86
N THR A 194 -21.64 23.55 43.41
CA THR A 194 -20.99 24.64 42.66
C THR A 194 -19.66 24.19 42.06
N LEU A 195 -18.80 23.51 42.83
CA LEU A 195 -17.51 23.00 42.35
C LEU A 195 -17.67 21.88 41.33
N VAL A 196 -18.65 20.99 41.53
CA VAL A 196 -18.96 19.94 40.54
C VAL A 196 -19.43 20.55 39.22
N ASN A 197 -20.34 21.52 39.27
CA ASN A 197 -20.81 22.23 38.08
C ASN A 197 -19.66 22.97 37.39
N GLN A 198 -18.78 23.63 38.14
CA GLN A 198 -17.60 24.30 37.57
C GLN A 198 -16.68 23.31 36.84
N ARG A 199 -16.43 22.14 37.43
CA ARG A 199 -15.63 21.08 36.80
C ARG A 199 -16.27 20.58 35.51
N LEU A 200 -17.57 20.32 35.53
CA LEU A 200 -18.33 19.85 34.36
C LEU A 200 -18.34 20.90 33.24
N ASN A 201 -18.56 22.17 33.58
CA ASN A 201 -18.53 23.27 32.63
C ASN A 201 -17.15 23.36 31.96
N GLN A 202 -16.05 23.28 32.73
CA GLN A 202 -14.70 23.30 32.15
C GLN A 202 -14.45 22.14 31.17
N TYR A 203 -14.99 20.95 31.46
CA TYR A 203 -14.91 19.81 30.54
C TYR A 203 -15.77 20.00 29.29
N GLN A 204 -16.98 20.53 29.44
CA GLN A 204 -17.87 20.81 28.31
C GLN A 204 -17.32 21.92 27.41
N ASP A 205 -16.80 22.99 27.99
CA ASP A 205 -16.17 24.10 27.26
C ASP A 205 -15.01 23.57 26.41
N ARG A 206 -14.13 22.74 27.00
CA ARG A 206 -13.04 22.14 26.24
C ARG A 206 -13.54 21.19 25.15
N ALA A 207 -14.52 20.34 25.46
CA ALA A 207 -15.10 19.42 24.50
C ALA A 207 -15.74 20.15 23.30
N SER A 208 -16.38 21.30 23.55
CA SER A 208 -17.02 22.11 22.52
C SER A 208 -16.05 22.71 21.50
N GLN A 209 -14.76 22.80 21.84
CA GLN A 209 -13.70 23.37 20.99
C GLN A 209 -12.94 22.31 20.18
N LEU A 210 -13.21 21.03 20.41
CA LEU A 210 -12.50 19.92 19.78
C LEU A 210 -13.42 19.17 18.85
N MET A 211 -12.88 18.61 17.76
CA MET A 211 -13.59 17.65 16.91
C MET A 211 -13.24 16.20 17.27
N LEU A 212 -12.10 15.97 17.90
CA LEU A 212 -11.58 14.64 18.21
C LEU A 212 -10.73 14.66 19.49
N TYR A 213 -10.88 13.65 20.34
CA TYR A 213 -9.88 13.40 21.38
C TYR A 213 -8.75 12.53 20.85
N ALA A 214 -7.54 13.07 20.76
CA ALA A 214 -6.34 12.32 20.40
C ALA A 214 -5.09 13.05 20.89
N ASP A 215 -4.02 12.30 21.13
CA ASP A 215 -2.69 12.80 21.45
C ASP A 215 -1.60 12.01 20.72
N LEU A 216 -0.36 12.49 20.77
CA LEU A 216 0.77 11.84 20.11
C LEU A 216 0.96 10.39 20.59
N ARG A 217 0.67 10.10 21.86
CA ARG A 217 0.78 8.75 22.42
C ARG A 217 -0.22 7.78 21.81
N SER A 218 -1.41 8.25 21.46
CA SER A 218 -2.41 7.44 20.78
C SER A 218 -2.04 7.10 19.32
N LEU A 219 -1.12 7.85 18.69
CA LEU A 219 -0.76 7.70 17.28
C LEU A 219 0.50 6.86 17.01
N ASN A 220 1.14 6.31 18.04
CA ASN A 220 2.37 5.51 17.92
C ASN A 220 3.51 6.26 17.20
N VAL A 221 3.69 7.54 17.57
CA VAL A 221 4.81 8.37 17.08
C VAL A 221 6.14 7.79 17.57
N PRO A 222 7.22 7.80 16.75
CA PRO A 222 8.53 7.30 17.18
C PRO A 222 9.02 7.94 18.48
N ASP A 223 9.47 7.09 19.41
CA ASP A 223 10.07 7.53 20.66
C ASP A 223 11.37 8.31 20.43
N ALA A 224 11.81 9.04 21.47
CA ALA A 224 13.05 9.79 21.42
C ALA A 224 14.23 8.86 21.06
N LEU A 225 15.13 9.35 20.22
CA LEU A 225 16.28 8.59 19.78
C LEU A 225 17.18 8.23 20.97
N GLU A 226 17.39 6.93 21.17
CA GLU A 226 18.36 6.41 22.13
C GLU A 226 19.79 6.45 21.56
N SER A 227 20.75 5.78 22.20
CA SER A 227 22.16 5.76 21.76
C SER A 227 22.38 5.10 20.39
N GLN A 228 21.43 4.27 19.92
CA GLN A 228 21.49 3.66 18.60
C GLN A 228 20.64 4.45 17.60
N LEU A 229 21.30 4.99 16.57
CA LEU A 229 20.62 5.73 15.51
C LEU A 229 19.77 4.80 14.62
N PRO A 230 18.57 5.22 14.20
CA PRO A 230 17.72 4.44 13.31
C PRO A 230 18.35 4.26 11.94
N THR A 231 18.05 3.13 11.31
CA THR A 231 18.47 2.87 9.92
C THR A 231 17.65 3.70 8.94
N LEU A 232 18.13 3.83 7.70
CA LEU A 232 17.37 4.52 6.64
C LEU A 232 16.04 3.82 6.35
N ALA A 233 16.00 2.48 6.42
CA ALA A 233 14.76 1.71 6.30
C ALA A 233 13.77 2.02 7.43
N THR A 234 14.26 2.15 8.67
CA THR A 234 13.43 2.55 9.82
C THR A 234 12.83 3.95 9.62
N MET A 235 13.64 4.92 9.16
CA MET A 235 13.16 6.27 8.87
C MET A 235 12.16 6.31 7.71
N TYR A 236 12.33 5.46 6.69
CA TYR A 236 11.37 5.33 5.60
C TYR A 236 10.05 4.75 6.08
N ASP A 237 10.09 3.76 6.97
CA ASP A 237 8.88 3.21 7.57
C ASP A 237 8.15 4.24 8.44
N TRP A 238 8.86 5.10 9.17
CA TRP A 238 8.26 6.23 9.88
C TRP A 238 7.50 7.18 8.94
N GLN A 239 8.12 7.55 7.81
CA GLN A 239 7.46 8.37 6.78
C GLN A 239 6.17 7.71 6.26
N TRP A 240 6.19 6.39 6.06
CA TRP A 240 5.03 5.63 5.60
C TRP A 240 3.93 5.56 6.67
N GLN A 241 4.30 5.29 7.92
CA GLN A 241 3.37 5.30 9.06
C GLN A 241 2.69 6.66 9.23
N TYR A 242 3.43 7.75 8.99
CA TYR A 242 2.85 9.09 8.98
C TYR A 242 1.77 9.24 7.89
N TRP A 243 2.03 8.80 6.65
CA TRP A 243 1.03 8.86 5.59
C TRP A 243 -0.21 7.99 5.88
N MET A 244 -0.02 6.80 6.44
CA MET A 244 -1.13 5.95 6.89
C MET A 244 -1.95 6.63 8.00
N THR A 245 -1.27 7.29 8.95
CA THR A 245 -1.96 8.03 10.02
C THR A 245 -2.73 9.22 9.47
N GLN A 246 -2.16 9.93 8.49
CA GLN A 246 -2.81 11.04 7.81
C GLN A 246 -4.13 10.61 7.17
N ASP A 247 -4.13 9.49 6.45
CA ASP A 247 -5.35 8.96 5.84
C ASP A 247 -6.40 8.56 6.88
N ILE A 248 -6.00 7.86 7.94
CA ILE A 248 -6.92 7.49 9.03
C ILE A 248 -7.56 8.73 9.67
N LEU A 249 -6.77 9.77 9.95
CA LEU A 249 -7.29 11.00 10.55
C LEU A 249 -8.15 11.79 9.57
N ASN A 250 -7.83 11.80 8.28
CA ASN A 250 -8.70 12.39 7.25
C ASN A 250 -10.04 11.66 7.13
N ALA A 251 -10.04 10.32 7.15
CA ALA A 251 -11.27 9.52 7.15
C ALA A 251 -12.12 9.84 8.39
N ILE A 252 -11.50 9.94 9.57
CA ILE A 252 -12.17 10.34 10.81
C ILE A 252 -12.72 11.77 10.69
N ALA A 253 -11.95 12.71 10.17
CA ALA A 253 -12.40 14.09 9.96
C ALA A 253 -13.57 14.16 8.97
N SER A 254 -13.54 13.36 7.91
CA SER A 254 -14.65 13.23 6.95
C SER A 254 -15.90 12.63 7.60
N ALA A 255 -15.77 11.63 8.49
CA ALA A 255 -16.91 11.12 9.23
C ALA A 255 -17.49 12.20 10.18
N ASN A 256 -16.61 13.01 10.76
CA ASN A 256 -16.95 14.07 11.71
C ASN A 256 -17.40 15.39 11.06
N SER A 257 -17.44 15.49 9.74
CA SER A 257 -17.67 16.76 9.01
C SER A 257 -18.94 17.52 9.40
N ASP A 258 -20.00 16.80 9.79
CA ASP A 258 -21.31 17.39 10.09
C ASP A 258 -21.45 17.82 11.56
N ALA A 259 -20.47 17.48 12.40
CA ALA A 259 -20.51 17.78 13.82
C ALA A 259 -19.89 19.13 14.13
N LYS A 260 -20.39 19.79 15.18
CA LYS A 260 -19.83 21.07 15.65
C LYS A 260 -18.78 20.90 16.74
N SER A 261 -18.76 19.72 17.38
CA SER A 261 -17.84 19.38 18.45
C SER A 261 -17.75 17.87 18.62
N VAL A 262 -16.78 17.43 19.42
CA VAL A 262 -16.55 16.02 19.76
C VAL A 262 -17.77 15.37 20.43
N MET A 263 -18.64 16.16 21.08
CA MET A 263 -19.85 15.64 21.71
C MET A 263 -20.90 15.20 20.68
N GLU A 264 -20.91 15.79 19.49
CA GLU A 264 -21.80 15.47 18.39
C GLU A 264 -21.14 14.56 17.33
N ALA A 265 -19.80 14.58 17.26
CA ALA A 265 -19.00 13.84 16.28
C ALA A 265 -19.22 12.32 16.33
N PRO A 266 -19.39 11.62 15.19
CA PRO A 266 -19.38 10.16 15.13
C PRO A 266 -18.18 9.53 15.85
N VAL A 267 -16.97 10.00 15.58
CA VAL A 267 -15.76 9.53 16.25
C VAL A 267 -15.40 10.49 17.37
N LYS A 268 -15.40 9.98 18.60
CA LYS A 268 -15.12 10.76 19.80
C LYS A 268 -13.63 10.79 20.12
N ARG A 269 -12.96 9.65 20.00
CA ARG A 269 -11.59 9.49 20.49
C ARG A 269 -10.80 8.44 19.73
N VAL A 270 -9.52 8.72 19.49
CA VAL A 270 -8.50 7.72 19.16
C VAL A 270 -7.86 7.23 20.45
N VAL A 271 -7.98 5.93 20.72
CA VAL A 271 -7.41 5.30 21.93
C VAL A 271 -6.01 4.79 21.65
N SER A 272 -5.83 4.11 20.52
CA SER A 272 -4.53 3.62 20.07
C SER A 272 -4.53 3.35 18.57
N LEU A 273 -3.41 3.63 17.93
CA LEU A 273 -3.09 3.27 16.56
C LEU A 273 -1.80 2.44 16.58
N LYS A 274 -1.74 1.34 15.84
CA LYS A 274 -0.56 0.49 15.76
C LYS A 274 -0.35 -0.01 14.33
N PHE A 275 0.91 -0.22 13.99
CA PHE A 275 1.33 -0.69 12.67
C PHE A 275 2.06 -2.03 12.83
N PRO A 276 1.33 -3.16 12.81
CA PRO A 276 1.91 -4.50 13.00
C PRO A 276 2.87 -4.93 11.88
N GLY A 277 2.89 -4.19 10.77
CA GLY A 277 3.77 -4.45 9.64
C GLY A 277 3.01 -4.63 8.32
N ALA A 278 3.71 -5.04 7.29
CA ALA A 278 3.17 -5.49 6.01
C ALA A 278 3.02 -6.99 6.02
N ILE A 279 2.05 -7.38 5.23
CA ILE A 279 1.68 -8.75 5.00
C ILE A 279 2.55 -9.26 3.85
N ILE A 280 3.47 -10.17 4.16
CA ILE A 280 4.36 -10.84 3.21
C ILE A 280 3.80 -12.26 2.93
N PRO A 281 3.96 -12.83 1.71
CA PRO A 281 3.35 -14.11 1.32
C PRO A 281 3.70 -15.35 2.15
N ASP A 282 4.67 -15.28 3.07
CA ASP A 282 5.01 -16.37 3.99
C ASP A 282 4.29 -16.26 5.35
N GLY A 283 3.40 -15.29 5.50
CA GLY A 283 2.65 -15.03 6.73
C GLY A 283 3.50 -14.39 7.84
N SER A 284 4.80 -14.14 7.60
CA SER A 284 5.60 -13.34 8.50
C SER A 284 5.24 -11.86 8.31
N ALA A 285 4.78 -11.22 9.38
CA ALA A 285 4.81 -9.76 9.40
C ALA A 285 6.29 -9.35 9.39
N TRP A 286 6.66 -8.32 8.64
CA TRP A 286 7.92 -7.67 8.97
C TRP A 286 7.78 -7.13 10.39
N GLU A 287 8.50 -7.72 11.32
CA GLU A 287 8.61 -7.20 12.67
C GLU A 287 9.49 -5.95 12.56
N GLN A 288 9.00 -4.81 13.07
CA GLN A 288 9.69 -3.53 13.04
C GLN A 288 11.19 -3.69 13.25
N ALA A 289 11.99 -3.23 12.28
CA ALA A 289 13.43 -3.03 12.44
C ALA A 289 13.65 -1.89 13.45
N GLY A 290 13.48 -2.20 14.74
CA GLY A 290 13.49 -1.25 15.84
C GLY A 290 12.82 -1.69 17.14
N SER A 291 12.01 -2.76 17.18
CA SER A 291 11.42 -3.23 18.46
C SER A 291 12.41 -4.07 19.27
N ALA A 292 13.49 -3.44 19.73
CA ALA A 292 14.31 -3.96 20.82
C ALA A 292 13.82 -3.32 22.13
N GLY A 293 12.73 -3.83 22.73
CA GLY A 293 12.24 -3.24 23.97
C GLY A 293 11.00 -3.89 24.60
N SER A 294 11.22 -4.90 25.45
CA SER A 294 10.29 -5.40 26.48
C SER A 294 9.07 -6.25 26.03
N GLY A 295 9.36 -7.48 25.62
CA GLY A 295 8.40 -8.58 25.77
C GLY A 295 8.09 -8.85 27.26
N ARG A 296 7.12 -8.12 27.82
CA ARG A 296 6.34 -8.57 28.98
C ARG A 296 4.97 -9.01 28.48
N GLN A 297 4.90 -10.28 28.13
CA GLN A 297 3.65 -11.00 27.90
C GLN A 297 2.77 -10.87 29.15
N PRO A 298 1.50 -10.44 29.05
CA PRO A 298 0.58 -10.55 30.16
C PRO A 298 0.29 -12.03 30.40
N SER A 299 0.78 -12.53 31.54
CA SER A 299 0.30 -13.77 32.14
C SER A 299 -1.17 -13.61 32.49
N GLY A 300 -2.05 -14.07 31.59
CA GLY A 300 -3.47 -14.24 31.84
C GLY A 300 -3.78 -15.73 31.95
N GLY A 301 -3.90 -16.22 33.19
CA GLY A 301 -4.25 -17.60 33.49
C GLY A 301 -5.65 -17.97 32.99
N GLY A 302 -5.75 -19.17 32.43
CA GLY A 302 -7.01 -19.79 32.03
C GLY A 302 -6.77 -21.24 31.65
N ASN A 303 -7.11 -22.13 32.58
CA ASN A 303 -7.04 -23.59 32.48
C ASN A 303 -7.51 -24.14 31.12
N PHE A 304 -6.66 -24.95 30.49
CA PHE A 304 -7.13 -26.12 29.74
C PHE A 304 -6.17 -27.28 29.99
N ALA A 305 -6.68 -28.31 30.68
CA ALA A 305 -6.01 -29.57 30.92
C ALA A 305 -6.29 -30.52 29.76
N GLY A 306 -5.28 -31.29 29.34
CA GLY A 306 -5.49 -32.48 28.52
C GLY A 306 -4.28 -32.92 27.70
N PHE A 307 -3.59 -33.96 28.19
CA PHE A 307 -2.79 -34.99 27.48
C PHE A 307 -1.81 -34.53 26.38
N GLY A 308 -0.50 -34.78 26.41
CA GLY A 308 0.22 -35.95 26.91
C GLY A 308 1.10 -36.50 25.78
N ALA A 309 2.42 -36.35 25.94
CA ALA A 309 3.52 -37.08 25.31
C ALA A 309 3.67 -37.12 23.77
N GLY A 310 4.81 -36.58 23.29
CA GLY A 310 5.26 -36.78 21.91
C GLY A 310 6.53 -35.99 21.60
N SER A 311 7.68 -36.54 22.01
CA SER A 311 9.03 -36.09 21.66
C SER A 311 9.25 -35.96 20.15
N SER A 312 9.86 -34.85 19.70
CA SER A 312 10.94 -34.85 18.70
C SER A 312 11.36 -33.42 18.37
N SER A 313 12.59 -33.08 18.73
CA SER A 313 13.32 -31.93 18.19
C SER A 313 13.78 -32.26 16.77
N PRO A 314 13.61 -31.38 15.77
CA PRO A 314 14.42 -31.41 14.56
C PRO A 314 15.45 -30.28 14.60
N GLN A 315 16.64 -30.70 14.99
CA GLN A 315 17.92 -30.40 14.36
C GLN A 315 17.91 -29.36 13.22
N SER A 316 18.63 -28.27 13.48
CA SER A 316 19.04 -27.24 12.53
C SER A 316 19.77 -27.83 11.31
N GLY A 317 19.07 -27.89 10.18
CA GLY A 317 19.62 -28.21 8.86
C GLY A 317 19.73 -26.94 8.02
N ARG A 318 20.95 -26.42 7.89
CA ARG A 318 21.34 -25.33 7.00
C ARG A 318 21.49 -25.88 5.58
N SER A 319 20.52 -25.62 4.70
CA SER A 319 20.58 -25.77 3.24
C SER A 319 19.37 -24.99 2.70
N GLY A 320 19.48 -23.86 2.01
CA GLY A 320 20.26 -23.67 0.79
C GLY A 320 19.26 -23.59 -0.37
N GLY A 321 18.94 -22.37 -0.81
CA GLY A 321 18.25 -22.11 -2.08
C GLY A 321 16.78 -21.68 -1.99
N ASN A 322 16.47 -20.58 -1.29
CA ASN A 322 15.26 -19.83 -1.67
C ASN A 322 15.60 -19.03 -2.93
N ALA A 323 15.09 -19.51 -4.06
CA ALA A 323 15.09 -18.80 -5.31
C ALA A 323 14.36 -17.46 -5.11
N ALA A 324 15.14 -16.39 -4.96
CA ALA A 324 14.64 -15.03 -5.10
C ALA A 324 14.03 -14.91 -6.50
N THR A 325 12.71 -14.87 -6.57
CA THR A 325 11.98 -14.42 -7.75
C THR A 325 12.48 -13.02 -8.07
N LYS A 326 13.24 -12.88 -9.16
CA LYS A 326 13.68 -11.59 -9.70
C LYS A 326 12.46 -10.69 -9.94
N ALA A 327 12.24 -9.67 -9.11
CA ALA A 327 11.26 -8.65 -9.44
C ALA A 327 11.88 -7.71 -10.48
N THR A 328 11.29 -7.74 -11.67
CA THR A 328 11.51 -6.75 -12.72
C THR A 328 10.60 -5.54 -12.43
N VAL A 329 10.82 -4.39 -13.08
CA VAL A 329 9.90 -3.22 -13.10
C VAL A 329 8.44 -3.67 -13.01
N PRO A 330 7.59 -3.05 -12.15
CA PRO A 330 6.20 -3.45 -11.97
C PRO A 330 5.53 -3.64 -13.34
N ASN A 331 5.21 -4.88 -13.71
CA ASN A 331 4.51 -5.17 -14.94
C ASN A 331 3.01 -5.25 -14.61
N PRO A 332 2.21 -4.23 -14.91
CA PRO A 332 0.79 -4.21 -14.55
C PRO A 332 -0.01 -5.33 -15.23
N SER A 333 0.55 -6.02 -16.22
CA SER A 333 -0.04 -7.21 -16.85
C SER A 333 0.27 -8.54 -16.12
N GLN A 334 1.04 -8.51 -15.03
CA GLN A 334 1.35 -9.70 -14.25
C GLN A 334 0.14 -10.11 -13.40
N GLU A 335 -0.27 -11.38 -13.51
CA GLU A 335 -1.33 -11.94 -12.68
C GLU A 335 -0.89 -11.96 -11.21
N VAL A 336 -1.69 -11.35 -10.33
CA VAL A 336 -1.42 -11.29 -8.89
C VAL A 336 -2.02 -12.51 -8.22
N LYS A 337 -1.15 -13.33 -7.60
CA LYS A 337 -1.61 -14.47 -6.81
C LYS A 337 -2.19 -13.99 -5.48
N LEU A 338 -3.45 -14.35 -5.22
CA LEU A 338 -4.12 -14.09 -3.95
C LEU A 338 -3.82 -15.22 -2.94
N ASP A 339 -3.63 -14.86 -1.68
CA ASP A 339 -3.45 -15.76 -0.55
C ASP A 339 -4.52 -15.54 0.53
N TYR A 340 -5.60 -16.31 0.42
CA TYR A 340 -6.73 -16.27 1.37
C TYR A 340 -6.43 -16.92 2.72
N GLY A 341 -5.25 -17.54 2.89
CA GLY A 341 -4.80 -18.05 4.19
C GLY A 341 -4.44 -16.93 5.16
N THR A 342 -4.06 -15.76 4.63
CA THR A 342 -3.56 -14.64 5.44
C THR A 342 -4.63 -13.59 5.74
N SER A 343 -5.55 -13.35 4.81
CA SER A 343 -6.70 -12.43 4.96
C SER A 343 -7.83 -12.81 4.00
N PHE A 344 -9.08 -12.46 4.30
CA PHE A 344 -10.19 -12.76 3.39
C PHE A 344 -10.12 -11.99 2.07
N THR A 345 -9.39 -10.87 2.02
CA THR A 345 -9.13 -10.14 0.77
C THR A 345 -8.17 -10.90 -0.14
N GLY A 346 -7.41 -11.84 0.43
CA GLY A 346 -6.35 -12.56 -0.26
C GLY A 346 -5.17 -11.69 -0.68
N ARG A 347 -5.15 -10.40 -0.31
CA ARG A 347 -4.12 -9.46 -0.76
C ARG A 347 -2.86 -9.64 0.07
N VAL A 348 -1.73 -9.78 -0.62
CA VAL A 348 -0.39 -9.81 -0.02
C VAL A 348 0.54 -8.90 -0.80
N THR A 349 1.60 -8.42 -0.14
CA THR A 349 2.64 -7.61 -0.78
C THR A 349 3.25 -8.37 -1.96
N ASN A 350 3.34 -7.72 -3.12
CA ASN A 350 3.80 -8.31 -4.38
C ASN A 350 4.57 -7.28 -5.23
N SER A 351 4.89 -7.60 -6.49
CA SER A 351 5.66 -6.73 -7.38
C SER A 351 4.98 -5.41 -7.76
N LEU A 352 3.65 -5.31 -7.66
CA LEU A 352 2.86 -4.15 -8.06
C LEU A 352 2.51 -3.23 -6.90
N TYR A 353 2.28 -3.79 -5.71
CA TYR A 353 1.83 -3.03 -4.55
C TYR A 353 2.26 -3.69 -3.24
N ASP A 354 2.31 -2.86 -2.21
CA ASP A 354 2.56 -3.22 -0.83
C ASP A 354 1.25 -3.19 -0.03
N VAL A 355 1.01 -4.23 0.78
CA VAL A 355 -0.18 -4.34 1.64
C VAL A 355 0.26 -4.15 3.09
N ARG A 356 -0.26 -3.12 3.74
CA ARG A 356 0.05 -2.79 5.13
C ARG A 356 -1.20 -2.97 6.00
N SER A 357 -1.00 -3.42 7.23
CA SER A 357 -2.05 -3.54 8.24
C SER A 357 -1.97 -2.40 9.25
N ILE A 358 -3.13 -1.95 9.72
CA ILE A 358 -3.29 -0.95 10.77
C ILE A 358 -4.26 -1.52 11.81
N ASP A 359 -3.83 -1.56 13.06
CA ASP A 359 -4.71 -1.88 14.18
C ASP A 359 -5.09 -0.59 14.89
N ILE A 360 -6.39 -0.30 14.97
CA ILE A 360 -6.90 0.94 15.57
C ILE A 360 -7.96 0.65 16.62
N VAL A 361 -7.93 1.40 17.73
CA VAL A 361 -8.97 1.37 18.75
C VAL A 361 -9.54 2.78 18.90
N LEU A 362 -10.85 2.90 18.74
CA LEU A 362 -11.59 4.15 18.75
C LEU A 362 -12.71 4.12 19.79
N ILE A 363 -13.15 5.29 20.23
CA ILE A 363 -14.47 5.47 20.85
C ILE A 363 -15.36 6.18 19.84
N VAL A 364 -16.48 5.53 19.49
CA VAL A 364 -17.38 5.96 18.41
C VAL A 364 -18.80 5.99 18.95
N ASP A 365 -19.63 6.93 18.47
CA ASP A 365 -21.07 6.84 18.63
C ASP A 365 -21.58 5.54 18.00
N THR A 366 -22.28 4.73 18.79
CA THR A 366 -22.66 3.38 18.37
C THR A 366 -23.55 3.38 17.13
N ARG A 367 -24.35 4.44 16.94
CA ARG A 367 -25.27 4.55 15.80
C ARG A 367 -24.58 4.99 14.51
N GLU A 368 -23.48 5.72 14.64
CA GLU A 368 -22.74 6.33 13.52
C GLU A 368 -21.56 5.47 13.05
N LEU A 369 -21.41 4.25 13.59
CA LEU A 369 -20.36 3.33 13.17
C LEU A 369 -20.35 3.07 11.65
N PRO A 370 -21.49 2.87 10.96
CA PRO A 370 -21.48 2.70 9.50
C PRO A 370 -20.84 3.89 8.76
N LYS A 371 -21.12 5.12 9.21
CA LYS A 371 -20.55 6.34 8.60
C LYS A 371 -19.03 6.37 8.70
N LEU A 372 -18.47 5.91 9.82
CA LEU A 372 -17.02 5.76 9.97
C LEU A 372 -16.45 4.71 9.01
N LEU A 373 -17.10 3.55 8.88
CA LEU A 373 -16.63 2.48 7.99
C LEU A 373 -16.64 2.94 6.53
N ASP A 374 -17.68 3.65 6.11
CA ASP A 374 -17.78 4.23 4.76
C ASP A 374 -16.69 5.27 4.52
N ALA A 375 -16.42 6.15 5.51
CA ALA A 375 -15.37 7.15 5.41
C ALA A 375 -13.97 6.54 5.33
N ILE A 376 -13.71 5.44 6.05
CA ILE A 376 -12.46 4.68 5.94
C ILE A 376 -12.36 4.05 4.55
N ALA A 377 -13.41 3.38 4.07
CA ALA A 377 -13.39 2.72 2.77
C ALA A 377 -13.21 3.69 1.59
N ALA A 378 -13.64 4.94 1.74
CA ALA A 378 -13.44 6.00 0.76
C ALA A 378 -12.00 6.53 0.71
N GLU A 379 -11.17 6.22 1.72
CA GLU A 379 -9.84 6.77 1.88
C GLU A 379 -8.74 5.77 1.45
N ASN A 380 -7.97 6.15 0.44
CA ASN A 380 -6.71 5.52 0.03
C ASN A 380 -6.67 3.98 0.04
N PHE A 381 -7.61 3.35 -0.67
CA PHE A 381 -7.73 1.89 -0.80
C PHE A 381 -7.72 1.13 0.54
N MET A 382 -8.29 1.74 1.59
CA MET A 382 -8.44 1.09 2.89
C MET A 382 -9.60 0.11 2.88
N THR A 383 -9.42 -1.03 3.53
CA THR A 383 -10.46 -2.05 3.72
C THR A 383 -10.44 -2.49 5.17
N VAL A 384 -11.57 -2.35 5.85
CA VAL A 384 -11.72 -2.83 7.23
C VAL A 384 -11.91 -4.34 7.19
N ILE A 385 -11.01 -5.08 7.83
CA ILE A 385 -11.00 -6.54 7.77
C ILE A 385 -11.50 -7.25 9.02
N ASP A 386 -11.44 -6.58 10.18
CA ASP A 386 -11.99 -7.08 11.43
C ASP A 386 -12.54 -5.91 12.23
N VAL A 387 -13.66 -6.14 12.93
CA VAL A 387 -14.34 -5.14 13.77
C VAL A 387 -14.84 -5.81 15.04
N ASN A 388 -14.29 -5.38 16.18
CA ASN A 388 -14.74 -5.78 17.51
C ASN A 388 -15.37 -4.58 18.22
N VAL A 389 -16.68 -4.67 18.49
CA VAL A 389 -17.45 -3.60 19.15
C VAL A 389 -17.77 -4.00 20.58
N ARG A 390 -17.46 -3.10 21.53
CA ARG A 390 -17.80 -3.27 22.95
C ARG A 390 -18.43 -1.99 23.49
N PRO A 391 -19.44 -2.08 24.37
CA PRO A 391 -20.01 -0.89 25.00
C PRO A 391 -18.94 -0.16 25.83
N SER A 392 -18.93 1.17 25.76
CA SER A 392 -18.05 2.02 26.56
C SER A 392 -18.86 2.99 27.42
N SER A 393 -18.35 3.30 28.61
CA SER A 393 -19.08 4.14 29.58
C SER A 393 -18.64 5.60 29.47
N SER A 394 -19.53 6.46 28.95
CA SER A 394 -19.32 7.91 28.94
C SER A 394 -19.13 8.47 30.35
N PHE A 395 -19.81 7.91 31.35
CA PHE A 395 -19.65 8.34 32.76
C PHE A 395 -18.25 8.05 33.30
N ARG A 396 -17.69 6.86 33.02
CA ARG A 396 -16.32 6.53 33.41
C ARG A 396 -15.31 7.43 32.67
N ALA A 397 -15.57 7.72 31.40
CA ALA A 397 -14.73 8.61 30.61
C ALA A 397 -14.74 10.06 31.15
N ALA A 398 -15.90 10.55 31.59
CA ALA A 398 -16.06 11.88 32.20
C ALA A 398 -15.27 12.05 33.50
N GLN A 399 -15.03 10.97 34.26
CA GLN A 399 -14.15 11.01 35.44
C GLN A 399 -12.71 11.41 35.07
N SER A 400 -12.28 11.07 33.85
CA SER A 400 -10.99 11.44 33.27
C SER A 400 -11.05 12.70 32.40
N GLY A 401 -12.17 13.44 32.44
CA GLY A 401 -12.37 14.69 31.70
C GLY A 401 -12.89 14.54 30.27
N PHE A 402 -13.09 13.33 29.77
CA PHE A 402 -13.61 13.12 28.41
C PHE A 402 -15.13 13.22 28.36
N MET A 403 -15.64 14.19 27.60
CA MET A 403 -17.08 14.38 27.38
C MET A 403 -17.46 13.94 25.97
N TYR A 404 -18.31 12.90 25.86
CA TYR A 404 -18.70 12.30 24.59
C TYR A 404 -20.11 12.66 24.11
N GLY A 405 -20.83 13.49 24.87
CA GLY A 405 -22.23 13.82 24.59
C GLY A 405 -23.22 12.84 25.19
N ILE A 406 -24.48 12.96 24.76
CA ILE A 406 -25.63 12.21 25.31
C ILE A 406 -25.81 10.82 24.71
N HIS A 407 -25.21 10.58 23.54
CA HIS A 407 -25.39 9.35 22.80
C HIS A 407 -24.53 8.21 23.35
N PRO A 408 -25.01 6.95 23.25
CA PRO A 408 -24.25 5.80 23.72
C PRO A 408 -23.04 5.55 22.83
N VAL A 409 -21.87 5.43 23.44
CA VAL A 409 -20.62 5.18 22.73
C VAL A 409 -20.15 3.74 22.89
N SER A 410 -19.45 3.26 21.87
CA SER A 410 -18.80 1.97 21.86
C SER A 410 -17.31 2.14 21.65
N GLN A 411 -16.53 1.29 22.32
CA GLN A 411 -15.14 1.07 21.97
C GLN A 411 -15.10 0.11 20.79
N VAL A 412 -14.48 0.55 19.70
CA VAL A 412 -14.38 -0.21 18.45
C VAL A 412 -12.91 -0.48 18.20
N ALA A 413 -12.52 -1.75 18.22
CA ALA A 413 -11.21 -2.18 17.73
C ALA A 413 -11.36 -2.68 16.29
N MET A 414 -10.56 -2.15 15.38
CA MET A 414 -10.59 -2.52 13.97
C MET A 414 -9.20 -2.89 13.48
N LYS A 415 -9.16 -3.85 12.56
CA LYS A 415 -7.98 -4.11 11.73
C LYS A 415 -8.29 -3.65 10.32
N ILE A 416 -7.40 -2.85 9.75
CA ILE A 416 -7.56 -2.21 8.44
C ILE A 416 -6.39 -2.62 7.55
N GLU A 417 -6.68 -3.00 6.32
CA GLU A 417 -5.69 -3.19 5.27
C GLU A 417 -5.66 -1.96 4.37
N THR A 418 -4.47 -1.52 3.98
CA THR A 418 -4.28 -0.45 3.00
C THR A 418 -3.29 -0.89 1.92
N VAL A 419 -3.55 -0.48 0.69
CA VAL A 419 -2.77 -0.83 -0.49
C VAL A 419 -1.98 0.38 -0.96
N TRP A 420 -0.69 0.19 -1.21
CA TRP A 420 0.23 1.24 -1.66
C TRP A 420 0.89 0.80 -2.96
N LEU A 421 0.69 1.57 -4.02
CA LEU A 421 1.21 1.27 -5.35
C LEU A 421 2.72 1.46 -5.39
N ARG A 422 3.43 0.43 -5.84
CA ARG A 422 4.89 0.42 -5.86
C ARG A 422 5.48 1.38 -6.89
N GLU A 423 4.71 1.75 -7.91
CA GLU A 423 5.14 2.65 -8.99
C GLU A 423 5.69 3.98 -8.47
N TRP A 424 5.06 4.59 -7.47
CA TRP A 424 5.54 5.86 -6.90
C TRP A 424 6.38 5.67 -5.62
N MET A 425 6.26 4.53 -4.95
CA MET A 425 7.00 4.24 -3.72
C MET A 425 8.41 3.69 -3.97
N ALA A 426 8.64 3.00 -5.09
CA ALA A 426 9.89 2.27 -5.31
C ALA A 426 11.10 3.18 -5.59
N GLU A 427 10.88 4.37 -6.15
CA GLU A 427 11.95 5.31 -6.49
C GLU A 427 12.67 5.81 -5.23
N ASP A 428 11.90 6.12 -4.19
CA ASP A 428 12.41 6.63 -2.91
C ASP A 428 12.72 5.51 -1.91
N MET A 429 12.53 4.24 -2.27
CA MET A 429 12.75 3.14 -1.35
C MET A 429 14.26 2.90 -1.10
N PRO A 430 14.72 2.83 0.16
CA PRO A 430 16.12 2.51 0.48
C PRO A 430 16.56 1.15 -0.09
N GLU A 431 17.84 1.01 -0.45
CA GLU A 431 18.40 -0.22 -1.06
C GLU A 431 18.22 -1.47 -0.19
N ASP A 432 18.40 -1.34 1.12
CA ASP A 432 18.21 -2.45 2.07
C ASP A 432 16.76 -2.96 2.02
N LEU A 433 15.79 -2.03 1.99
CA LEU A 433 14.37 -2.35 1.95
C LEU A 433 13.98 -2.93 0.58
N ARG A 434 14.53 -2.39 -0.51
CA ARG A 434 14.38 -2.94 -1.86
C ARG A 434 14.88 -4.37 -1.95
N SER A 435 16.04 -4.66 -1.36
CA SER A 435 16.64 -5.99 -1.34
C SER A 435 15.78 -6.99 -0.56
N ILE A 436 15.23 -6.58 0.59
CA ILE A 436 14.32 -7.40 1.40
C ILE A 436 13.00 -7.66 0.65
N LEU A 437 12.46 -6.66 -0.04
CA LEU A 437 11.22 -6.78 -0.82
C LEU A 437 11.43 -7.35 -2.24
N GLY A 438 12.67 -7.73 -2.58
CA GLY A 438 13.04 -8.35 -3.85
C GLY A 438 13.02 -7.41 -5.07
N ILE A 439 13.01 -6.08 -4.87
CA ILE A 439 12.89 -5.05 -5.91
C ILE A 439 14.27 -4.74 -6.52
N GLN A 440 14.42 -4.88 -7.84
CA GLN A 440 15.55 -4.33 -8.60
C GLN A 440 15.05 -3.17 -9.48
N LEU A 441 15.60 -1.96 -9.29
CA LEU A 441 15.40 -0.89 -10.26
C LEU A 441 16.13 -1.25 -11.56
N ALA A 442 15.52 -1.00 -12.71
CA ALA A 442 16.20 -1.12 -13.99
C ALA A 442 17.45 -0.22 -13.94
N GLN A 443 18.64 -0.80 -14.04
CA GLN A 443 19.86 -0.02 -14.16
C GLN A 443 19.71 0.88 -15.38
N GLY A 444 19.65 2.20 -15.16
CA GLY A 444 19.78 3.17 -16.24
C GLY A 444 21.04 2.82 -17.02
N GLY A 445 20.89 2.58 -18.32
CA GLY A 445 21.98 2.17 -19.18
C GLY A 445 23.18 3.10 -18.98
N GLN A 446 24.24 2.57 -18.38
CA GLN A 446 25.54 3.18 -18.47
C GLN A 446 25.88 3.26 -19.95
N GLY A 447 25.81 4.48 -20.50
CA GLY A 447 26.44 4.80 -21.76
C GLY A 447 27.89 4.36 -21.67
N SER A 448 28.21 3.34 -22.47
CA SER A 448 29.58 2.96 -22.77
C SER A 448 30.21 4.18 -23.43
N SER A 449 31.19 4.76 -22.74
CA SER A 449 32.12 5.71 -23.34
C SER A 449 33.05 5.00 -24.31
#